data_AF-A0A964A062-F1
#
_entry.id   AF-A0A964A062-F1
#
_cell.length_a   1.000
_cell.length_b   1.000
_cell.length_c   1.000
_cell.angle_alpha   90.00
_cell.angle_beta   90.00
_cell.angle_gamma   90.00
#
_symmetry.space_group_name_H-M   'P 1'
#
loop_
_entity.id
_entity.type
_entity.pdbx_description
1 polymer ?
#
loop_
_entity_poly.entity_id
_entity_poly.type
_entity_poly.pdbx_seq_one_letter_code
_entity_poly.pdbx_strand_id
1 'polypeptide(L)'
;MYSEKAWLNHVQFSPTDPNLLMYCHEGPWHKVNRIWTIDIRTGQTRLMHERTVDREIAGHEFFSPDGKWVIFSASFEGESQICAVEIAPAG
;
A
#
# COMPACT_ATOMS: atom_id res chain seq x y z
N MET A 1 6.54 7.32 -18.30
CA MET A 1 5.17 7.58 -17.81
C MET A 1 4.60 6.26 -17.35
N TYR A 2 4.17 6.16 -16.10
CA TYR A 2 3.49 4.97 -15.57
C TYR A 2 1.97 5.17 -15.65
N SER A 3 1.23 4.12 -15.99
CA SER A 3 -0.23 4.18 -16.16
C SER A 3 -0.87 2.83 -15.85
N GLU A 4 -2.03 2.86 -15.21
CA GLU A 4 -2.83 1.67 -14.92
C GLU A 4 -4.30 1.87 -15.27
N LYS A 5 -5.02 0.75 -15.40
CA LYS A 5 -6.48 0.75 -15.58
C LYS A 5 -7.25 0.78 -14.25
N ALA A 6 -6.55 0.68 -13.12
CA ALA A 6 -7.13 0.79 -11.79
C ALA A 6 -7.43 2.26 -11.44
N TRP A 7 -8.41 2.48 -10.56
CA TRP A 7 -8.59 3.79 -9.93
C TRP A 7 -7.52 3.97 -8.85
N LEU A 8 -6.66 4.99 -9.01
CA LEU A 8 -5.57 5.30 -8.09
C LEU A 8 -5.95 6.45 -7.13
N ASN A 9 -5.58 6.37 -5.86
CA ASN A 9 -5.79 7.43 -4.86
C ASN A 9 -4.74 7.36 -3.72
N HIS A 10 -4.91 8.16 -2.65
CA HIS A 10 -4.14 8.12 -1.39
C HIS A 10 -2.62 8.13 -1.60
N VAL A 11 -2.17 9.05 -2.46
CA VAL A 11 -0.76 9.19 -2.84
C VAL A 11 0.05 9.81 -1.72
N GLN A 12 1.16 9.17 -1.34
CA GLN A 12 2.11 9.66 -0.34
C GLN A 12 3.54 9.37 -0.79
N PHE A 13 4.45 10.33 -0.64
CA PHE A 13 5.88 10.05 -0.74
C PHE A 13 6.40 9.43 0.55
N SER A 14 7.38 8.54 0.44
CA SER A 14 8.13 8.08 1.60
C SER A 14 8.79 9.28 2.31
N PRO A 15 8.78 9.32 3.66
CA PRO A 15 9.38 10.41 4.42
C PRO A 15 10.91 10.41 4.35
N THR A 16 11.53 9.30 3.93
CA THR A 16 12.99 9.14 3.91
C THR A 16 13.58 8.80 2.52
N ASP A 17 12.75 8.43 1.54
CA ASP A 17 13.17 8.23 0.15
C ASP A 17 12.24 8.97 -0.82
N PRO A 18 12.69 10.08 -1.44
CA PRO A 18 11.86 10.85 -2.37
C PRO A 18 11.53 10.11 -3.68
N ASN A 19 12.17 8.98 -3.95
CA ASN A 19 11.88 8.18 -5.14
C ASN A 19 10.83 7.10 -4.90
N LEU A 20 10.48 6.83 -3.64
CA LEU A 20 9.48 5.83 -3.28
C LEU A 20 8.15 6.51 -2.99
N LEU A 21 7.11 6.09 -3.72
CA LEU A 21 5.76 6.62 -3.59
C LEU A 21 4.80 5.47 -3.27
N MET A 22 3.94 5.67 -2.27
CA MET A 22 2.81 4.79 -1.99
C MET A 22 1.56 5.35 -2.67
N TYR A 23 0.72 4.45 -3.19
CA TYR A 23 -0.60 4.78 -3.73
C TYR A 23 -1.56 3.62 -3.48
N CYS A 24 -2.86 3.90 -3.61
CA CYS A 24 -3.91 2.92 -3.37
C CYS A 24 -4.71 2.59 -4.63
N HIS A 25 -5.01 1.31 -4.83
CA HIS A 25 -6.08 0.87 -5.72
C HIS A 25 -7.43 1.01 -5.01
N GLU A 26 -8.33 1.76 -5.62
CA GLU A 26 -9.70 1.97 -5.17
C GLU A 26 -10.69 1.08 -5.93
N GLY A 27 -11.92 0.98 -5.39
CA GLY A 27 -12.99 0.15 -5.93
C GLY A 27 -13.83 -0.43 -4.81
N PRO A 28 -14.56 -1.54 -5.00
CA PRO A 28 -15.10 -2.30 -3.88
C PRO A 28 -13.94 -2.83 -3.02
N TRP A 29 -13.78 -2.32 -1.79
CA TRP A 29 -12.58 -2.53 -0.96
C TRP A 29 -12.24 -4.01 -0.74
N HIS A 30 -13.28 -4.85 -0.62
CA HIS A 30 -13.16 -6.31 -0.48
C HIS A 30 -12.74 -7.05 -1.76
N LYS A 31 -12.44 -6.34 -2.85
CA LYS A 31 -12.03 -6.92 -4.14
C LYS A 31 -10.69 -6.39 -4.64
N VAL A 32 -10.04 -5.50 -3.89
CA VAL A 32 -8.80 -4.85 -4.33
C VAL A 32 -7.67 -5.15 -3.36
N ASN A 33 -6.53 -5.54 -3.90
CA ASN A 33 -5.26 -5.45 -3.19
C ASN A 33 -4.88 -3.97 -3.18
N ARG A 34 -5.06 -3.32 -2.02
CA ARG A 34 -5.17 -1.86 -1.97
C ARG A 34 -3.82 -1.15 -1.98
N ILE A 35 -2.85 -1.63 -1.21
CA ILE A 35 -1.68 -0.84 -0.81
C ILE A 35 -0.48 -1.20 -1.69
N TRP A 36 -0.02 -0.25 -2.50
CA TRP A 36 1.10 -0.43 -3.42
C TRP A 36 2.17 0.63 -3.22
N THR A 37 3.40 0.28 -3.56
CA THR A 37 4.50 1.23 -3.72
C THR A 37 5.03 1.20 -5.15
N ILE A 38 5.65 2.31 -5.57
CA ILE A 38 6.35 2.45 -6.84
C ILE A 38 7.66 3.22 -6.64
N ASP A 39 8.76 2.70 -7.22
CA ASP A 39 9.97 3.51 -7.45
C ASP A 39 9.75 4.35 -8.71
N ILE A 40 9.68 5.67 -8.57
CA ILE A 40 9.34 6.57 -9.68
C ILE A 40 10.45 6.70 -10.73
N ARG A 41 11.68 6.27 -10.42
CA ARG A 41 12.81 6.29 -11.37
C ARG A 41 12.71 5.11 -12.32
N THR A 42 12.31 3.95 -11.82
CA THR A 42 12.28 2.69 -12.58
C THR A 42 10.87 2.30 -13.04
N GLY A 43 9.84 2.83 -12.38
CA GLY A 43 8.46 2.40 -12.53
C GLY A 43 8.16 1.05 -11.90
N GLN A 44 9.08 0.48 -11.11
CA GLN A 44 8.88 -0.80 -10.45
C GLN A 44 7.85 -0.68 -9.34
N THR A 45 6.80 -1.49 -9.41
CA THR A 45 5.72 -1.51 -8.44
C THR A 45 5.81 -2.72 -7.51
N ARG A 46 5.36 -2.56 -6.27
CA ARG A 46 5.27 -3.66 -5.31
C ARG A 46 3.95 -3.61 -4.57
N LEU A 47 3.28 -4.77 -4.52
CA LEU A 47 2.15 -4.98 -3.63
C LEU A 47 2.67 -5.10 -2.19
N MET A 48 2.19 -4.24 -1.31
CA MET A 48 2.64 -4.22 0.09
C MET A 48 1.86 -5.20 0.95
N HIS A 49 0.57 -5.39 0.66
CA HIS A 49 -0.28 -6.30 1.43
C HIS A 49 -1.26 -7.02 0.52
N GLU A 50 -1.11 -8.34 0.43
CA GLU A 50 -2.07 -9.20 -0.28
C GLU A 50 -3.17 -9.61 0.69
N ARG A 51 -4.43 -9.47 0.24
CA ARG A 51 -5.58 -9.91 1.03
C ARG A 51 -5.51 -11.42 1.27
N THR A 52 -5.74 -11.80 2.51
CA THR A 52 -5.61 -13.18 3.01
C THR A 52 -6.94 -13.87 3.29
N VAL A 53 -8.00 -13.10 3.55
CA VAL A 53 -9.34 -13.63 3.84
C VAL A 53 -10.42 -12.99 2.97
N ASP A 54 -11.56 -13.68 2.82
CA ASP A 54 -12.71 -13.10 2.14
C ASP A 54 -13.19 -11.86 2.89
N ARG A 55 -13.68 -10.88 2.13
CA ARG A 55 -14.15 -9.58 2.64
C ARG A 55 -13.14 -8.74 3.43
N GLU A 56 -11.86 -9.14 3.47
CA GLU A 56 -10.82 -8.31 4.04
C GLU A 56 -10.80 -6.92 3.40
N ILE A 57 -10.69 -5.88 4.23
CA ILE A 57 -10.56 -4.50 3.79
C ILE A 57 -9.37 -3.86 4.50
N ALA A 58 -8.54 -3.13 3.77
CA ALA A 58 -7.43 -2.36 4.30
C ALA A 58 -7.66 -0.87 4.04
N GLY A 59 -7.18 0.01 4.93
CA GLY A 59 -7.35 1.46 4.84
C GLY A 59 -6.49 2.22 5.86
N HIS A 60 -6.50 3.55 5.81
CA HIS A 60 -5.73 4.43 6.70
C HIS A 60 -4.23 4.09 6.70
N GLU A 61 -3.69 3.90 5.50
CA GLU A 61 -2.30 3.57 5.21
C GLU A 61 -1.37 4.78 5.28
N PHE A 62 -0.21 4.60 5.92
CA PHE A 62 0.84 5.61 6.07
C PHE A 62 2.22 4.96 6.10
N PHE A 63 3.24 5.72 5.73
CA PHE A 63 4.63 5.34 6.03
C PHE A 63 4.92 5.51 7.53
N SER A 64 5.74 4.62 8.09
CA SER A 64 6.40 4.91 9.37
C SER A 64 7.34 6.12 9.24
N PRO A 65 7.62 6.86 10.33
CA PRO A 65 8.50 8.03 10.26
C PRO A 65 9.93 7.73 9.77
N ASP A 66 10.42 6.51 9.97
CA ASP A 66 11.73 6.06 9.46
C ASP A 66 11.67 5.53 8.02
N GLY A 67 10.48 5.47 7.42
CA GLY A 67 10.21 5.00 6.06
C GLY A 67 10.44 3.51 5.84
N LYS A 68 10.58 2.71 6.90
CA LYS A 68 10.81 1.25 6.80
C LYS A 68 9.54 0.42 6.72
N TRP A 69 8.40 0.99 7.12
CA TRP A 69 7.14 0.25 7.21
C TRP A 69 6.02 1.01 6.51
N VAL A 70 5.08 0.25 5.96
CA VAL A 70 3.72 0.74 5.72
C VAL A 70 2.84 0.26 6.87
N ILE A 71 2.22 1.20 7.58
CA ILE A 71 1.30 0.96 8.68
C ILE A 71 -0.11 1.23 8.18
N PHE A 72 -1.07 0.35 8.48
CA PHE A 72 -2.44 0.48 8.01
C PHE A 72 -3.42 -0.18 8.98
N SER A 73 -4.69 0.20 8.89
CA SER A 73 -5.78 -0.53 9.53
C SER A 73 -6.35 -1.57 8.56
N ALA A 74 -6.66 -2.76 9.05
CA ALA A 74 -7.35 -3.78 8.25
C ALA A 74 -8.41 -4.50 9.08
N SER A 75 -9.51 -4.89 8.43
CA SER A 75 -10.52 -5.75 9.03
C SER A 75 -10.39 -7.16 8.47
N PHE A 76 -10.19 -8.13 9.35
CA PHE A 76 -10.15 -9.56 9.04
C PHE A 76 -11.36 -10.21 9.70
N GLU A 77 -12.26 -10.79 8.90
CA GLU A 77 -13.46 -11.49 9.39
C GLU A 77 -14.32 -10.66 10.37
N GLY A 78 -14.33 -9.34 10.23
CA GLY A 78 -15.09 -8.41 11.08
C GLY A 78 -14.29 -7.76 12.20
N GLU A 79 -13.06 -8.23 12.47
CA GLU A 79 -12.20 -7.70 13.52
C GLU A 79 -11.18 -6.72 12.94
N SER A 80 -11.14 -5.49 13.49
CA SER A 80 -10.21 -4.46 13.03
C SER A 80 -8.88 -4.56 13.77
N GLN A 81 -7.78 -4.49 13.02
CA GLN A 81 -6.41 -4.57 13.50
C GLN A 81 -5.55 -3.44 12.90
N ILE A 82 -4.50 -3.07 13.61
CA ILE A 82 -3.41 -2.24 13.06
C ILE A 82 -2.30 -3.19 12.62
N CYS A 83 -1.96 -3.12 11.34
CA CYS A 83 -0.97 -3.94 10.69
C CYS A 83 0.23 -3.09 10.27
N ALA A 84 1.39 -3.73 10.16
CA ALA A 84 2.58 -3.14 9.59
C ALA A 84 3.27 -4.14 8.68
N VAL A 85 3.69 -3.68 7.49
CA VAL A 85 4.48 -4.48 6.56
C VAL A 85 5.78 -3.76 6.23
N GLU A 86 6.88 -4.50 6.28
CA GLU A 86 8.20 -3.95 6.02
C GLU A 86 8.38 -3.65 4.52
N ILE A 87 8.89 -2.47 4.23
CA ILE A 87 9.35 -2.09 2.91
C ILE A 87 10.73 -2.73 2.74
N ALA A 88 10.75 -3.97 2.22
CA ALA A 88 12.03 -4.60 1.95
C ALA A 88 12.82 -3.78 0.91
N PRO A 89 14.14 -3.65 1.05
CA PRO A 89 14.98 -2.96 0.07
C PRO A 89 14.74 -3.50 -1.34
N ALA A 90 14.78 -2.62 -2.35
CA ALA A 90 14.87 -3.07 -3.74
C ALA A 90 16.17 -3.90 -3.88
N GLY A 91 16.02 -5.17 -4.25
CA GLY A 91 17.14 -6.08 -4.50
C GLY A 91 17.86 -5.78 -5.80
#